data_AF-A0A0Q6FLZ4-F1
#
_entry.id   AF-A0A0Q6FLZ4-F1
#
_cell.length_a   1.000
_cell.length_b   1.000
_cell.length_c   1.000
_cell.angle_alpha   90.00
_cell.angle_beta   90.00
_cell.angle_gamma   90.00
#
_symmetry.space_group_name_H-M   'P 1'
#
loop_
_entity.id
_entity.type
_entity.pdbx_description
1 polymer ?
#
loop_
_entity_poly.entity_id
_entity_poly.type
_entity_poly.pdbx_seq_one_letter_code
_entity_poly.pdbx_strand_id
1 'polypeptide(L)'
;MRSILSMLLVATTLLVSGPALAEVRVMPEGNHYQEQPNVPGASVRRTKAGKTSFDAKYQKVRNLLVNDRKLMSKIKSTARAYGIDPIHMIGAIVGEHTYNVDAYDRLQSYYVKAAAYAGDSFRFGYEDETVAQFVARPEFSKCAGKKSSYALWSCRESVWDSQFRGNNVGGTSYPNNRFSAVFFQPFFAGQTFGLGQINPLTSLMLTDMVSRVSGYERLDENDASAVYKAIMDPDQSLAYMAASIRHSIDAYKSIAGVDISNNPGITATLYNVGNPDQRAAALKNKGGWPEENYYGWLVNDKIDDLRGLL
;
A
#
# COMPACT_ATOMS: atom_id res chain seq x y z
N MET A 1 -76.72 19.85 35.37
CA MET A 1 -76.70 18.57 34.63
C MET A 1 -75.52 18.61 33.66
N ARG A 2 -74.58 17.66 33.82
CA ARG A 2 -73.69 17.03 32.81
C ARG A 2 -72.79 17.96 31.95
N SER A 3 -71.48 17.98 32.23
CA SER A 3 -70.41 17.19 31.54
C SER A 3 -70.03 17.85 30.19
N ILE A 4 -68.78 18.11 29.80
CA ILE A 4 -67.63 17.20 29.56
C ILE A 4 -66.40 18.11 29.34
N LEU A 5 -65.37 18.03 30.20
CA LEU A 5 -63.99 17.62 29.90
C LEU A 5 -63.38 18.17 28.58
N SER A 6 -62.43 19.10 28.70
CA SER A 6 -61.44 19.37 27.64
C SER A 6 -60.05 19.48 28.27
N MET A 7 -59.38 18.34 28.34
CA MET A 7 -58.01 18.18 28.79
C MET A 7 -57.11 18.41 27.57
N LEU A 8 -56.40 19.54 27.53
CA LEU A 8 -55.35 19.78 26.53
C LEU A 8 -54.15 18.89 26.87
N LEU A 9 -53.91 17.87 26.05
CA LEU A 9 -52.66 17.10 26.06
C LEU A 9 -51.73 17.71 25.00
N VAL A 10 -50.77 18.54 25.43
CA VAL A 10 -49.68 18.99 24.56
C VAL A 10 -48.62 17.88 24.52
N ALA A 11 -48.64 17.09 23.46
CA ALA A 11 -47.61 16.08 23.19
C ALA A 11 -46.45 16.75 22.45
N THR A 12 -45.42 17.16 23.18
CA THR A 12 -44.15 17.65 22.62
C THR A 12 -43.33 16.47 22.12
N THR A 13 -43.39 16.17 20.82
CA THR A 13 -42.48 15.20 20.19
C THR A 13 -41.09 15.81 20.05
N LEU A 14 -40.18 15.45 20.95
CA LEU A 14 -38.74 15.64 20.78
C LEU A 14 -38.26 14.72 19.65
N LEU A 15 -38.08 15.28 18.46
CA LEU A 15 -37.33 14.63 17.38
C LEU A 15 -35.86 14.54 17.82
N VAL A 16 -35.47 13.37 18.31
CA VAL A 16 -34.07 13.03 18.53
C VAL A 16 -33.44 12.80 17.15
N SER A 17 -32.84 13.85 16.60
CA SER A 17 -31.97 13.76 15.43
C SER A 17 -30.69 13.02 15.81
N GLY A 18 -30.70 11.69 15.74
CA GLY A 18 -29.46 10.91 15.82
C GLY A 18 -28.52 11.28 14.68
N PRO A 19 -27.19 11.14 14.85
CA PRO A 19 -26.25 11.41 13.76
C PRO A 19 -26.59 10.47 12.59
N ALA A 20 -26.87 11.05 11.42
CA ALA A 20 -26.99 10.27 10.20
C ALA A 20 -25.65 9.54 9.99
N LEU A 21 -25.66 8.22 10.05
CA LEU A 21 -24.52 7.42 9.62
C LEU A 21 -24.29 7.76 8.14
N ALA A 22 -23.17 8.40 7.84
CA ALA A 22 -22.79 8.68 6.47
C ALA A 22 -22.73 7.34 5.71
N GLU A 23 -23.61 7.20 4.73
CA GLU A 23 -23.71 5.98 3.92
C GLU A 23 -22.37 5.74 3.21
N VAL A 24 -21.82 4.53 3.35
CA VAL A 24 -20.59 4.16 2.64
C VAL A 24 -20.88 4.13 1.15
N ARG A 25 -20.18 4.99 0.40
CA ARG A 25 -20.35 5.13 -1.04
C ARG A 25 -19.54 4.06 -1.76
N VAL A 26 -20.20 3.17 -2.50
CA VAL A 26 -19.51 2.17 -3.33
C VAL A 26 -18.99 2.83 -4.60
N MET A 27 -17.69 2.70 -4.85
CA MET A 27 -17.07 3.27 -6.03
C MET A 27 -17.46 2.47 -7.29
N PRO A 28 -17.82 3.15 -8.40
CA PRO A 28 -18.04 2.49 -9.68
C PRO A 28 -16.81 1.72 -10.17
N GLU A 29 -17.04 0.67 -10.95
CA GLU A 29 -15.96 -0.05 -11.63
C GLU A 29 -15.48 0.72 -12.87
N GLY A 30 -14.28 0.37 -13.35
CA GLY A 30 -13.70 0.93 -14.57
C GLY A 30 -13.01 2.28 -14.38
N ASN A 31 -12.63 2.88 -15.51
CA ASN A 31 -11.84 4.10 -15.55
C ASN A 31 -12.70 5.36 -15.40
N HIS A 32 -12.27 6.24 -14.51
CA HIS A 32 -12.84 7.60 -14.40
C HIS A 32 -12.20 8.58 -15.39
N TYR A 33 -10.92 8.39 -15.71
CA TYR A 33 -10.25 9.11 -16.79
C TYR A 33 -10.48 8.44 -18.15
N GLN A 34 -10.89 9.22 -19.16
CA GLN A 34 -11.08 8.71 -20.53
C GLN A 34 -9.76 8.27 -21.18
N GLU A 35 -8.68 8.98 -20.88
CA GLU A 35 -7.35 8.70 -21.39
C GLU A 35 -6.40 8.35 -20.25
N GLN A 36 -5.39 7.54 -20.55
CA GLN A 36 -4.39 7.17 -19.57
C GLN A 36 -3.63 8.40 -19.05
N PRO A 37 -3.54 8.59 -17.71
CA PRO A 37 -2.69 9.61 -17.14
C PRO A 37 -1.22 9.45 -17.55
N ASN A 38 -0.47 10.56 -17.55
CA ASN A 38 0.94 10.55 -17.97
C ASN A 38 1.80 9.52 -17.22
N VAL A 39 2.52 8.71 -17.99
CA VAL A 39 3.51 7.76 -17.45
C VAL A 39 4.78 8.52 -17.06
N PRO A 40 5.31 8.34 -15.84
CA PRO A 40 6.52 9.02 -15.40
C PRO A 40 7.72 8.78 -16.32
N GLY A 41 8.50 9.83 -16.58
CA GLY A 41 9.67 9.75 -17.48
C GLY A 41 10.71 8.73 -17.06
N ALA A 42 10.84 8.41 -15.77
CA ALA A 42 11.71 7.34 -15.29
C ALA A 42 11.30 5.96 -15.81
N SER A 43 10.00 5.65 -15.82
CA SER A 43 9.44 4.40 -16.35
C SER A 43 9.65 4.31 -17.87
N VAL A 44 9.48 5.43 -18.59
CA VAL A 44 9.77 5.52 -20.02
C VAL A 44 11.24 5.26 -20.30
N ARG A 45 12.17 5.91 -19.57
CA ARG A 45 13.61 5.71 -19.72
C ARG A 45 14.04 4.27 -19.46
N ARG A 46 13.55 3.64 -18.39
CA ARG A 46 13.85 2.23 -18.07
C ARG A 46 13.37 1.29 -19.19
N THR A 47 12.17 1.51 -19.68
CA THR A 47 11.57 0.70 -20.76
C THR A 47 12.36 0.83 -22.07
N LYS A 48 12.78 2.05 -22.43
CA LYS A 48 13.69 2.29 -23.56
C LYS A 48 15.06 1.64 -23.36
N ALA A 49 15.64 1.74 -22.16
CA ALA A 49 16.94 1.13 -21.86
C ALA A 49 16.89 -0.40 -21.95
N GLY A 50 15.76 -1.01 -21.55
CA GLY A 50 15.48 -2.43 -21.73
C GLY A 50 15.09 -2.84 -23.16
N LYS A 51 15.15 -1.91 -24.13
CA LYS A 51 14.80 -2.13 -25.55
C LYS A 51 13.45 -2.81 -25.73
N THR A 52 12.44 -2.41 -24.95
CA THR A 52 11.10 -2.99 -24.96
C THR A 52 10.03 -1.91 -24.97
N SER A 53 8.75 -2.30 -24.97
CA SER A 53 7.57 -1.42 -24.89
C SER A 53 6.69 -1.80 -23.69
N PHE A 54 5.80 -0.90 -23.28
CA PHE A 54 4.85 -1.22 -22.21
C PHE A 54 3.91 -2.37 -22.60
N ASP A 55 3.44 -2.42 -23.85
CA ASP A 55 2.59 -3.53 -24.33
C ASP A 55 3.33 -4.87 -24.29
N ALA A 56 4.60 -4.89 -24.71
CA ALA A 56 5.41 -6.11 -24.64
C ALA A 56 5.61 -6.57 -23.19
N LYS A 57 5.82 -5.63 -22.26
CA LYS A 57 5.94 -5.92 -20.83
C LYS A 57 4.62 -6.42 -20.22
N TYR A 58 3.50 -5.82 -20.59
CA TYR A 58 2.15 -6.28 -20.22
C TYR A 58 1.93 -7.72 -20.67
N GLN A 59 2.19 -8.03 -21.94
CA GLN A 59 2.03 -9.37 -22.47
C GLN A 59 2.96 -10.38 -21.76
N LYS A 60 4.17 -9.97 -21.42
CA LYS A 60 5.13 -10.81 -20.70
C LYS A 60 4.63 -11.19 -19.29
N VAL A 61 4.17 -10.22 -18.49
CA VAL A 61 3.64 -10.52 -17.15
C VAL A 61 2.32 -11.30 -17.21
N ARG A 62 1.44 -10.97 -18.17
CA ARG A 62 0.21 -11.72 -18.41
C ARG A 62 0.51 -13.19 -18.74
N ASN A 63 1.42 -13.43 -19.68
CA ASN A 63 1.81 -14.80 -20.07
C ASN A 63 2.45 -15.57 -18.91
N LEU A 64 3.20 -14.91 -18.04
CA LEU A 64 3.69 -15.54 -16.80
C LEU A 64 2.52 -16.00 -15.92
N LEU A 65 1.53 -15.14 -15.70
CA LEU A 65 0.36 -15.49 -14.88
C LEU A 65 -0.49 -16.61 -15.51
N VAL A 66 -0.68 -16.59 -16.83
CA VAL A 66 -1.39 -17.65 -17.57
C VAL A 66 -0.71 -19.02 -17.41
N ASN A 67 0.62 -19.04 -17.52
CA ASN A 67 1.37 -20.30 -17.56
C ASN A 67 1.73 -20.85 -16.17
N ASP A 68 1.89 -20.00 -15.16
CA ASP A 68 2.20 -20.42 -13.80
C ASP A 68 0.94 -20.65 -12.96
N ARG A 69 0.35 -21.84 -13.14
CA ARG A 69 -0.84 -22.28 -12.39
C ARG A 69 -0.60 -22.34 -10.88
N LYS A 70 0.64 -22.62 -10.44
CA LYS A 70 0.98 -22.70 -9.02
C LYS A 70 0.97 -21.30 -8.40
N LEU A 71 1.57 -20.32 -9.07
CA LEU A 71 1.50 -18.92 -8.68
C LEU A 71 0.05 -18.42 -8.64
N MET A 72 -0.74 -18.68 -9.68
CA MET A 72 -2.15 -18.29 -9.70
C MET A 72 -2.96 -18.91 -8.56
N SER A 73 -2.72 -20.19 -8.24
CA SER A 73 -3.33 -20.84 -7.08
C SER A 73 -2.96 -20.14 -5.77
N LYS A 74 -1.68 -19.79 -5.58
CA LYS A 74 -1.21 -19.03 -4.42
C LYS A 74 -1.86 -17.65 -4.34
N ILE A 75 -1.92 -16.90 -5.45
CA ILE A 75 -2.60 -15.59 -5.51
C ILE A 75 -4.05 -15.72 -5.07
N LYS A 76 -4.81 -16.68 -5.64
CA LYS A 76 -6.22 -16.90 -5.29
C LYS A 76 -6.39 -17.29 -3.82
N SER A 77 -5.53 -18.16 -3.30
CA SER A 77 -5.56 -18.60 -1.90
C SER A 77 -5.24 -17.44 -0.94
N THR A 78 -4.18 -16.67 -1.22
CA THR A 78 -3.78 -15.54 -0.40
C THR A 78 -4.86 -14.44 -0.44
N ALA A 79 -5.35 -14.06 -1.62
CA ALA A 79 -6.43 -13.07 -1.74
C ALA A 79 -7.66 -13.45 -0.89
N ARG A 80 -8.06 -14.74 -0.93
CA ARG A 80 -9.15 -15.27 -0.11
C ARG A 80 -8.88 -15.13 1.38
N ALA A 81 -7.66 -15.45 1.86
CA ALA A 81 -7.30 -15.32 3.26
C ALA A 81 -7.39 -13.88 3.77
N TYR A 82 -7.09 -12.90 2.90
CA TYR A 82 -7.17 -11.47 3.21
C TYR A 82 -8.54 -10.85 2.91
N GLY A 83 -9.52 -11.62 2.43
CA GLY A 83 -10.85 -11.13 2.12
C GLY A 83 -10.87 -10.07 1.01
N ILE A 84 -10.07 -10.29 -0.04
CA ILE A 84 -10.03 -9.45 -1.24
C ILE A 84 -10.26 -10.31 -2.49
N ASP A 85 -10.83 -9.69 -3.53
CA ASP A 85 -10.90 -10.34 -4.85
C ASP A 85 -9.47 -10.52 -5.43
N PRO A 86 -9.10 -11.73 -5.89
CA PRO A 86 -7.78 -11.98 -6.50
C PRO A 86 -7.40 -11.00 -7.63
N ILE A 87 -8.37 -10.36 -8.29
CA ILE A 87 -8.09 -9.38 -9.34
C ILE A 87 -7.25 -8.20 -8.84
N HIS A 88 -7.38 -7.80 -7.57
CA HIS A 88 -6.61 -6.69 -7.03
C HIS A 88 -5.12 -7.02 -6.97
N MET A 89 -4.80 -8.28 -6.61
CA MET A 89 -3.42 -8.75 -6.63
C MET A 89 -2.89 -8.84 -8.06
N ILE A 90 -3.68 -9.40 -8.99
CA ILE A 90 -3.32 -9.44 -10.41
C ILE A 90 -3.05 -8.02 -10.94
N GLY A 91 -3.92 -7.06 -10.66
CA GLY A 91 -3.79 -5.67 -11.08
C GLY A 91 -2.51 -5.01 -10.57
N ALA A 92 -2.18 -5.22 -9.27
CA ALA A 92 -0.94 -4.72 -8.70
C ALA A 92 0.31 -5.33 -9.36
N ILE A 93 0.36 -6.66 -9.57
CA ILE A 93 1.47 -7.34 -10.28
C ILE A 93 1.59 -6.79 -11.71
N VAL A 94 0.48 -6.71 -12.44
CA VAL A 94 0.47 -6.28 -13.85
C VAL A 94 0.92 -4.84 -13.98
N GLY A 95 0.41 -3.92 -13.16
CA GLY A 95 0.88 -2.53 -13.16
C GLY A 95 2.38 -2.45 -12.90
N GLU A 96 2.85 -3.15 -11.86
CA GLU A 96 4.24 -3.14 -11.41
C GLU A 96 5.21 -3.61 -12.49
N HIS A 97 4.92 -4.77 -13.08
CA HIS A 97 5.76 -5.36 -14.12
C HIS A 97 5.55 -4.75 -15.51
N THR A 98 4.48 -3.98 -15.73
CA THR A 98 4.33 -3.22 -16.98
C THR A 98 5.21 -1.98 -16.96
N TYR A 99 5.22 -1.19 -15.87
CA TYR A 99 5.84 0.14 -15.89
C TYR A 99 7.13 0.28 -15.08
N ASN A 100 7.35 -0.54 -14.04
CA ASN A 100 8.50 -0.37 -13.15
C ASN A 100 9.62 -1.37 -13.41
N VAL A 101 9.30 -2.65 -13.32
CA VAL A 101 10.26 -3.77 -13.38
C VAL A 101 9.91 -4.74 -14.50
N ASP A 102 10.77 -5.72 -14.78
CA ASP A 102 10.48 -6.82 -15.71
C ASP A 102 10.21 -8.11 -14.90
N ALA A 103 9.18 -8.88 -15.29
CA ALA A 103 8.67 -10.05 -14.58
C ALA A 103 9.67 -11.20 -14.41
N TYR A 104 10.64 -11.35 -15.31
CA TYR A 104 11.56 -12.49 -15.28
C TYR A 104 12.92 -12.20 -14.60
N ASP A 105 13.23 -10.94 -14.29
CA ASP A 105 14.63 -10.55 -14.10
C ASP A 105 15.27 -10.94 -12.76
N ARG A 106 14.55 -11.49 -11.76
CA ARG A 106 15.06 -11.28 -10.38
C ARG A 106 15.04 -12.39 -9.34
N LEU A 107 14.47 -13.58 -9.54
CA LEU A 107 14.62 -14.61 -8.48
C LEU A 107 16.10 -14.92 -8.19
N GLN A 108 16.94 -15.07 -9.23
CA GLN A 108 18.38 -15.29 -9.06
C GLN A 108 19.12 -14.05 -8.50
N SER A 109 18.78 -12.83 -8.95
CA SER A 109 19.40 -11.62 -8.42
C SER A 109 18.98 -11.32 -6.98
N TYR A 110 17.80 -11.78 -6.54
CA TYR A 110 17.36 -11.65 -5.15
C TYR A 110 18.17 -12.52 -4.20
N TYR A 111 18.55 -13.74 -4.57
CA TYR A 111 19.43 -14.56 -3.74
C TYR A 111 20.85 -13.97 -3.63
N VAL A 112 21.40 -13.43 -4.73
CA VAL A 112 22.69 -12.73 -4.71
C VAL A 112 22.63 -11.49 -3.81
N LYS A 113 21.52 -10.75 -3.85
CA LYS A 113 21.30 -9.60 -2.96
C LYS A 113 21.11 -10.04 -1.51
N ALA A 114 20.38 -11.12 -1.26
CA ALA A 114 20.18 -11.68 0.08
C ALA A 114 21.51 -12.04 0.75
N ALA A 115 22.48 -12.56 -0.01
CA ALA A 115 23.84 -12.81 0.50
C ALA A 115 24.56 -11.53 0.95
N ALA A 116 24.36 -10.40 0.24
CA ALA A 116 24.89 -9.10 0.67
C ALA A 116 24.25 -8.58 1.98
N TYR A 117 23.11 -9.14 2.38
CA TYR A 117 22.36 -8.79 3.59
C TYR A 117 22.62 -9.73 4.78
N ALA A 118 23.56 -10.67 4.65
CA ALA A 118 23.91 -11.64 5.68
C ALA A 118 25.16 -11.25 6.51
N GLY A 119 25.70 -10.04 6.33
CA GLY A 119 26.88 -9.54 7.07
C GLY A 119 26.51 -8.73 8.32
N ASP A 120 27.42 -8.70 9.30
CA ASP A 120 27.25 -8.07 10.63
C ASP A 120 26.99 -6.55 10.61
N SER A 121 27.19 -5.87 9.47
CA SER A 121 26.93 -4.43 9.31
C SER A 121 25.52 -4.11 8.80
N PHE A 122 24.68 -5.12 8.58
CA PHE A 122 23.37 -4.91 7.99
C PHE A 122 22.34 -4.41 9.00
N ARG A 123 21.99 -3.12 8.89
CA ARG A 123 21.02 -2.45 9.75
C ARG A 123 20.19 -1.43 8.97
N PHE A 124 19.02 -1.09 9.51
CA PHE A 124 18.28 0.09 9.10
C PHE A 124 18.80 1.33 9.82
N GLY A 125 19.08 2.38 9.07
CA GLY A 125 19.75 3.56 9.58
C GLY A 125 20.17 4.55 8.50
N TYR A 126 20.59 5.72 8.95
CA TYR A 126 21.15 6.79 8.13
C TYR A 126 22.48 7.22 8.74
N GLU A 127 23.54 7.23 7.93
CA GLU A 127 24.92 7.41 8.41
C GLU A 127 25.20 6.44 9.57
N ASP A 128 25.71 6.91 10.70
CA ASP A 128 26.05 6.07 11.87
C ASP A 128 24.88 5.85 12.84
N GLU A 129 23.70 6.40 12.56
CA GLU A 129 22.51 6.30 13.43
C GLU A 129 21.57 5.19 12.95
N THR A 130 21.09 4.33 13.85
CA THR A 130 20.07 3.33 13.52
C THR A 130 18.68 3.98 13.44
N VAL A 131 17.75 3.35 12.71
CA VAL A 131 16.38 3.85 12.67
C VAL A 131 15.73 3.86 14.06
N ALA A 132 16.05 2.87 14.91
CA ALA A 132 15.54 2.79 16.28
C ALA A 132 16.05 3.95 17.14
N GLN A 133 17.33 4.32 17.02
CA GLN A 133 17.89 5.50 17.68
C GLN A 133 17.23 6.78 17.16
N PHE A 134 17.10 6.91 15.85
CA PHE A 134 16.54 8.11 15.23
C PHE A 134 15.09 8.38 15.65
N VAL A 135 14.24 7.34 15.65
CA VAL A 135 12.82 7.49 16.02
C VAL A 135 12.57 7.57 17.53
N ALA A 136 13.62 7.49 18.35
CA ALA A 136 13.55 7.73 19.80
C ALA A 136 13.62 9.22 20.17
N ARG A 137 13.89 10.10 19.20
CA ARG A 137 14.03 11.54 19.43
C ARG A 137 12.70 12.20 19.87
N PRO A 138 12.74 13.33 20.61
CA PRO A 138 11.55 14.01 21.13
C PRO A 138 10.50 14.38 20.07
N GLU A 139 10.92 14.66 18.84
CA GLU A 139 10.08 14.95 17.67
C GLU A 139 9.06 13.83 17.39
N PHE A 140 9.42 12.58 17.70
CA PHE A 140 8.60 11.39 17.52
C PHE A 140 7.71 11.06 18.71
N SER A 141 7.79 11.83 19.81
CA SER A 141 7.00 11.58 21.04
C SER A 141 5.49 11.47 20.78
N LYS A 142 4.95 12.24 19.82
CA LYS A 142 3.53 12.17 19.42
C LYS A 142 3.11 10.84 18.79
N CYS A 143 4.08 10.03 18.35
CA CYS A 143 3.86 8.70 17.81
C CYS A 143 3.89 7.62 18.89
N ALA A 144 4.30 7.96 20.12
CA ALA A 144 4.20 7.05 21.25
C ALA A 144 2.73 6.65 21.48
N GLY A 145 2.50 5.37 21.81
CA GLY A 145 1.16 4.85 22.10
C GLY A 145 0.28 4.53 20.89
N LYS A 146 0.78 4.67 19.65
CA LYS A 146 0.10 4.09 18.48
C LYS A 146 0.04 2.57 18.63
N LYS A 147 -1.17 2.01 18.58
CA LYS A 147 -1.43 0.60 18.90
C LYS A 147 -1.04 -0.38 17.80
N SER A 148 -1.12 0.04 16.54
CA SER A 148 -0.75 -0.79 15.40
C SER A 148 0.57 -0.34 14.81
N SER A 149 1.33 -1.29 14.24
CA SER A 149 2.56 -1.01 13.50
C SER A 149 2.30 -0.03 12.36
N TYR A 150 1.16 -0.16 11.66
CA TYR A 150 0.81 0.76 10.58
C TYR A 150 0.71 2.21 11.10
N ALA A 151 -0.09 2.44 12.15
CA ALA A 151 -0.29 3.77 12.69
C ALA A 151 0.99 4.35 13.31
N LEU A 152 1.85 3.50 13.89
CA LEU A 152 3.14 3.89 14.44
C LEU A 152 4.09 4.39 13.33
N TRP A 153 4.31 3.56 12.30
CA TRP A 153 5.22 3.87 11.22
C TRP A 153 4.72 5.00 10.31
N SER A 154 3.42 5.08 10.01
CA SER A 154 2.85 6.22 9.30
C SER A 154 3.01 7.54 10.08
N CYS A 155 2.91 7.49 11.41
CA CYS A 155 3.17 8.67 12.24
C CYS A 155 4.63 9.10 12.16
N ARG A 156 5.57 8.14 12.25
CA ARG A 156 7.02 8.38 12.11
C ARG A 156 7.35 8.97 10.74
N GLU A 157 6.79 8.44 9.65
CA GLU A 157 6.93 9.02 8.32
C GLU A 157 6.41 10.46 8.26
N SER A 158 5.26 10.73 8.87
CA SER A 158 4.68 12.08 8.89
C SER A 158 5.56 13.07 9.68
N VAL A 159 6.23 12.63 10.75
CA VAL A 159 7.24 13.44 11.46
C VAL A 159 8.43 13.70 10.58
N TRP A 160 8.98 12.65 9.93
CA TRP A 160 10.09 12.79 9.00
C TRP A 160 9.80 13.83 7.91
N ASP A 161 8.67 13.69 7.20
CA ASP A 161 8.33 14.56 6.09
C ASP A 161 8.08 16.01 6.51
N SER A 162 7.56 16.24 7.73
CA SER A 162 7.23 17.60 8.20
C SER A 162 8.38 18.32 8.90
N GLN A 163 9.29 17.59 9.55
CA GLN A 163 10.31 18.20 10.41
C GLN A 163 11.74 17.98 9.90
N PHE A 164 12.04 16.82 9.32
CA PHE A 164 13.42 16.45 9.00
C PHE A 164 13.74 16.58 7.51
N ARG A 165 12.86 16.08 6.63
CA ARG A 165 13.14 15.99 5.20
C ARG A 165 13.55 17.34 4.59
N GLY A 166 14.80 17.43 4.13
CA GLY A 166 15.36 18.63 3.49
C GLY A 166 15.69 19.77 4.46
N ASN A 167 15.56 19.56 5.77
CA ASN A 167 15.81 20.57 6.80
C ASN A 167 17.11 20.28 7.56
N ASN A 168 17.60 21.27 8.31
CA ASN A 168 18.66 21.11 9.29
C ASN A 168 18.05 21.07 10.70
N VAL A 169 18.28 19.97 11.44
CA VAL A 169 17.73 19.76 12.78
C VAL A 169 18.87 19.35 13.71
N GLY A 170 19.07 20.10 14.79
CA GLY A 170 20.13 19.80 15.77
C GLY A 170 21.56 19.91 15.19
N GLY A 171 21.76 20.68 14.12
CA GLY A 171 23.05 20.81 13.44
C GLY A 171 23.31 19.77 12.35
N THR A 172 22.42 18.79 12.18
CA THR A 172 22.49 17.78 11.11
C THR A 172 21.59 18.17 9.94
N SER A 173 22.14 18.20 8.74
CA SER A 173 21.37 18.40 7.50
C SER A 173 20.80 17.06 7.00
N TYR A 174 19.50 17.01 6.74
CA TYR A 174 18.82 15.80 6.30
C TYR A 174 18.47 15.83 4.81
N PRO A 175 18.59 14.71 4.08
CA PRO A 175 18.25 14.66 2.66
C PRO A 175 16.79 15.04 2.39
N ASN A 176 16.53 15.75 1.29
CA ASN A 176 15.17 15.91 0.77
C ASN A 176 14.72 14.63 0.05
N ASN A 177 14.52 13.56 0.81
CA ASN A 177 14.11 12.26 0.30
C ASN A 177 13.10 11.59 1.25
N ARG A 178 12.43 10.53 0.78
CA ARG A 178 11.43 9.79 1.55
C ARG A 178 12.08 9.06 2.74
N PHE A 179 11.36 8.93 3.86
CA PHE A 179 11.85 8.24 5.06
C PHE A 179 12.32 6.83 4.75
N SER A 180 11.49 6.07 4.02
CA SER A 180 11.82 4.73 3.54
C SER A 180 13.14 4.71 2.78
N ALA A 181 13.44 5.75 1.99
CA ALA A 181 14.65 5.83 1.18
C ALA A 181 15.91 6.18 1.95
N VAL A 182 15.75 6.97 3.01
CA VAL A 182 16.87 7.39 3.84
C VAL A 182 17.28 6.29 4.82
N PHE A 183 16.32 5.60 5.45
CA PHE A 183 16.62 4.68 6.55
C PHE A 183 16.53 3.19 6.21
N PHE A 184 15.79 2.81 5.15
CA PHE A 184 15.45 1.42 4.88
C PHE A 184 16.04 0.85 3.58
N GLN A 185 17.02 1.54 2.98
CA GLN A 185 17.52 1.21 1.64
C GLN A 185 19.06 1.16 1.52
N PRO A 186 19.77 0.38 2.36
CA PRO A 186 21.22 0.52 2.53
C PRO A 186 22.09 0.12 1.32
N PHE A 187 21.67 -0.80 0.44
CA PHE A 187 22.57 -1.34 -0.60
C PHE A 187 22.10 -1.23 -2.06
N PHE A 188 20.80 -1.03 -2.35
CA PHE A 188 20.30 -1.07 -3.74
C PHE A 188 19.40 0.10 -4.11
N ALA A 189 19.63 1.28 -3.53
CA ALA A 189 18.93 2.53 -3.90
C ALA A 189 17.39 2.40 -3.89
N GLY A 190 16.86 1.58 -2.99
CA GLY A 190 15.42 1.46 -2.81
C GLY A 190 14.66 0.52 -3.69
N GLN A 191 15.35 -0.48 -4.21
CA GLN A 191 14.69 -1.57 -4.87
C GLN A 191 13.77 -2.33 -3.93
N THR A 192 12.68 -2.77 -4.51
CA THR A 192 11.61 -3.56 -3.94
C THR A 192 11.79 -5.03 -4.32
N PHE A 193 11.21 -5.94 -3.54
CA PHE A 193 11.51 -7.38 -3.61
C PHE A 193 10.27 -8.24 -3.85
N GLY A 194 10.50 -9.41 -4.47
CA GLY A 194 9.46 -10.37 -4.80
C GLY A 194 8.51 -9.91 -5.91
N LEU A 195 7.54 -10.74 -6.29
CA LEU A 195 6.54 -10.40 -7.30
C LEU A 195 5.69 -9.18 -6.90
N GLY A 196 5.50 -8.95 -5.59
CA GLY A 196 4.79 -7.78 -5.10
C GLY A 196 5.62 -6.50 -5.14
N GLN A 197 6.94 -6.55 -5.29
CA GLN A 197 7.78 -5.37 -5.12
C GLN A 197 7.50 -4.64 -3.79
N ILE A 198 7.52 -5.36 -2.66
CA ILE A 198 7.35 -4.77 -1.32
C ILE A 198 8.67 -4.20 -0.81
N ASN A 199 8.62 -3.04 -0.13
CA ASN A 199 9.78 -2.44 0.55
C ASN A 199 9.76 -2.72 2.07
N PRO A 200 10.90 -2.62 2.77
CA PRO A 200 11.00 -2.95 4.19
C PRO A 200 10.08 -2.16 5.13
N LEU A 201 9.89 -0.86 4.87
CA LEU A 201 9.03 -0.04 5.71
C LEU A 201 7.56 -0.48 5.59
N THR A 202 7.10 -0.76 4.37
CA THR A 202 5.76 -1.27 4.12
C THR A 202 5.52 -2.62 4.79
N SER A 203 6.50 -3.53 4.82
CA SER A 203 6.34 -4.79 5.55
C SER A 203 6.27 -4.59 7.07
N LEU A 204 7.09 -3.69 7.63
CA LEU A 204 7.00 -3.32 9.05
C LEU A 204 5.62 -2.72 9.40
N MET A 205 5.08 -1.84 8.56
CA MET A 205 3.74 -1.26 8.74
C MET A 205 2.63 -2.34 8.76
N LEU A 206 2.72 -3.33 7.88
CA LEU A 206 1.68 -4.34 7.66
C LEU A 206 1.85 -5.60 8.52
N THR A 207 2.93 -5.70 9.28
CA THR A 207 3.30 -6.92 10.02
C THR A 207 2.21 -7.41 10.98
N ASP A 208 1.45 -6.50 11.61
CA ASP A 208 0.31 -6.86 12.48
C ASP A 208 -0.75 -7.68 11.74
N MET A 209 -1.11 -7.22 10.53
CA MET A 209 -2.13 -7.85 9.72
C MET A 209 -1.62 -9.18 9.18
N VAL A 210 -0.38 -9.20 8.69
CA VAL A 210 0.23 -10.41 8.14
C VAL A 210 0.42 -11.49 9.19
N SER A 211 0.86 -11.11 10.39
CA SER A 211 0.96 -12.05 11.52
C SER A 211 -0.40 -12.62 11.91
N ARG A 212 -1.43 -11.75 12.00
CA ARG A 212 -2.79 -12.19 12.35
C ARG A 212 -3.43 -13.10 11.30
N VAL A 213 -3.27 -12.81 10.01
CA VAL A 213 -3.97 -13.51 8.92
C VAL A 213 -3.18 -14.74 8.45
N SER A 214 -1.85 -14.64 8.38
CA SER A 214 -0.99 -15.70 7.81
C SER A 214 -0.17 -16.45 8.86
N GLY A 215 -0.17 -16.02 10.12
CA GLY A 215 0.56 -16.68 11.20
C GLY A 215 2.08 -16.49 11.17
N TYR A 216 2.59 -15.58 10.33
CA TYR A 216 4.02 -15.25 10.30
C TYR A 216 4.43 -14.44 11.53
N GLU A 217 5.70 -14.56 11.91
CA GLU A 217 6.27 -13.76 12.99
C GLU A 217 6.19 -12.26 12.67
N ARG A 218 6.01 -11.46 13.72
CA ARG A 218 6.05 -10.01 13.59
C ARG A 218 7.47 -9.57 13.26
N LEU A 219 7.57 -8.57 12.40
CA LEU A 219 8.83 -7.96 12.02
C LEU A 219 9.23 -6.85 13.00
N ASP A 220 10.54 -6.71 13.19
CA ASP A 220 11.17 -5.72 14.08
C ASP A 220 12.20 -4.91 13.28
N GLU A 221 12.23 -3.59 13.46
CA GLU A 221 13.21 -2.72 12.80
C GLU A 221 14.67 -2.97 13.19
N ASN A 222 14.91 -3.67 14.30
CA ASN A 222 16.23 -4.04 14.76
C ASN A 222 16.75 -5.34 14.10
N ASP A 223 15.88 -6.08 13.40
CA ASP A 223 16.24 -7.28 12.65
C ASP A 223 16.03 -7.07 11.14
N ALA A 224 16.95 -6.31 10.54
CA ALA A 224 16.92 -6.04 9.11
C ALA A 224 16.96 -7.33 8.28
N SER A 225 17.71 -8.35 8.71
CA SER A 225 17.81 -9.64 8.03
C SER A 225 16.47 -10.36 7.96
N ALA A 226 15.71 -10.43 9.07
CA ALA A 226 14.38 -11.03 9.07
C ALA A 226 13.39 -10.25 8.18
N VAL A 227 13.43 -8.92 8.23
CA VAL A 227 12.57 -8.07 7.39
C VAL A 227 12.83 -8.34 5.89
N TYR A 228 14.10 -8.41 5.49
CA TYR A 228 14.45 -8.69 4.10
C TYR A 228 14.13 -10.12 3.68
N LYS A 229 14.37 -11.10 4.55
CA LYS A 229 13.97 -12.48 4.33
C LYS A 229 12.47 -12.58 4.06
N ALA A 230 11.65 -11.88 4.84
CA ALA A 230 10.20 -11.90 4.69
C ALA A 230 9.72 -11.31 3.35
N ILE A 231 10.30 -10.19 2.89
CA ILE A 231 9.88 -9.57 1.62
C ILE A 231 10.47 -10.27 0.37
N MET A 232 11.55 -11.04 0.54
CA MET A 232 12.17 -11.84 -0.52
C MET A 232 11.56 -13.24 -0.65
N ASP A 233 11.02 -13.80 0.44
CA ASP A 233 10.31 -15.07 0.42
C ASP A 233 9.03 -14.95 -0.44
N PRO A 234 8.82 -15.80 -1.46
CA PRO A 234 7.67 -15.67 -2.36
C PRO A 234 6.31 -15.70 -1.68
N ASP A 235 6.15 -16.49 -0.62
CA ASP A 235 4.86 -16.71 0.04
C ASP A 235 4.55 -15.57 1.00
N GLN A 236 5.53 -15.17 1.81
CA GLN A 236 5.40 -13.99 2.67
C GLN A 236 5.24 -12.70 1.86
N SER A 237 5.95 -12.55 0.73
CA SER A 237 5.81 -11.38 -0.16
C SER A 237 4.39 -11.25 -0.71
N LEU A 238 3.74 -12.35 -1.11
CA LEU A 238 2.33 -12.35 -1.52
C LEU A 238 1.39 -11.97 -0.36
N ALA A 239 1.69 -12.40 0.86
CA ALA A 239 0.92 -12.03 2.05
C ALA A 239 1.00 -10.52 2.34
N TYR A 240 2.20 -9.93 2.31
CA TYR A 240 2.39 -8.48 2.47
C TYR A 240 1.71 -7.66 1.36
N MET A 241 1.73 -8.18 0.13
CA MET A 241 1.01 -7.57 -0.99
C MET A 241 -0.51 -7.57 -0.76
N ALA A 242 -1.08 -8.70 -0.38
CA ALA A 242 -2.51 -8.80 -0.07
C ALA A 242 -2.90 -7.91 1.12
N ALA A 243 -2.06 -7.84 2.15
CA ALA A 243 -2.24 -6.96 3.30
C ALA A 243 -2.26 -5.48 2.89
N SER A 244 -1.37 -5.05 2.00
CA SER A 244 -1.31 -3.67 1.49
C SER A 244 -2.61 -3.27 0.76
N ILE A 245 -3.12 -4.17 -0.08
CA ILE A 245 -4.37 -3.97 -0.83
C ILE A 245 -5.57 -3.93 0.13
N ARG A 246 -5.68 -4.92 1.03
CA ARG A 246 -6.75 -5.00 2.04
C ARG A 246 -6.77 -3.73 2.89
N HIS A 247 -5.61 -3.30 3.38
CA HIS A 247 -5.47 -2.10 4.17
C HIS A 247 -5.91 -0.85 3.38
N SER A 248 -5.57 -0.75 2.10
CA SER A 248 -6.03 0.35 1.25
C SER A 248 -7.56 0.41 1.14
N ILE A 249 -8.22 -0.74 0.94
CA ILE A 249 -9.70 -0.83 0.91
C ILE A 249 -10.29 -0.41 2.27
N ASP A 250 -9.73 -0.91 3.37
CA ASP A 250 -10.18 -0.58 4.73
C ASP A 250 -10.02 0.90 5.06
N ALA A 251 -8.88 1.48 4.71
CA ALA A 251 -8.57 2.89 4.95
C ALA A 251 -9.57 3.79 4.22
N TYR A 252 -9.83 3.54 2.93
CA TYR A 252 -10.79 4.34 2.16
C TYR A 252 -12.22 4.19 2.68
N LYS A 253 -12.63 2.96 3.04
CA LYS A 253 -13.95 2.70 3.59
C LYS A 253 -14.16 3.38 4.94
N SER A 254 -13.19 3.29 5.84
CA SER A 254 -13.31 3.81 7.21
C SER A 254 -13.02 5.31 7.34
N ILE A 255 -12.07 5.84 6.57
CA ILE A 255 -11.64 7.25 6.67
C ILE A 255 -12.47 8.12 5.73
N ALA A 256 -12.57 7.73 4.46
CA ALA A 256 -13.22 8.52 3.41
C ALA A 256 -14.71 8.17 3.20
N GLY A 257 -15.21 7.08 3.79
CA GLY A 257 -16.57 6.61 3.55
C GLY A 257 -16.77 6.09 2.13
N VAL A 258 -15.70 5.63 1.47
CA VAL A 258 -15.73 5.14 0.08
C VAL A 258 -15.26 3.70 0.03
N ASP A 259 -16.11 2.80 -0.45
CA ASP A 259 -15.73 1.41 -0.69
C ASP A 259 -15.13 1.26 -2.09
N ILE A 260 -13.83 0.98 -2.13
CA ILE A 260 -13.06 0.80 -3.37
C ILE A 260 -12.87 -0.69 -3.72
N SER A 261 -13.54 -1.62 -3.02
CA SER A 261 -13.37 -3.07 -3.21
C SER A 261 -13.75 -3.59 -4.58
N ASN A 262 -14.49 -2.81 -5.38
CA ASN A 262 -14.93 -3.23 -6.70
C ASN A 262 -14.08 -2.59 -7.83
N ASN A 263 -13.16 -1.68 -7.51
CA ASN A 263 -12.34 -1.00 -8.52
C ASN A 263 -10.84 -1.40 -8.37
N PRO A 264 -10.37 -2.43 -9.10
CA PRO A 264 -8.99 -2.87 -9.00
C PRO A 264 -7.98 -1.83 -9.50
N GLY A 265 -8.35 -0.98 -10.46
CA GLY A 265 -7.49 0.12 -10.89
C GLY A 265 -7.16 1.09 -9.76
N ILE A 266 -8.11 1.39 -8.88
CA ILE A 266 -7.85 2.26 -7.73
C ILE A 266 -6.97 1.59 -6.69
N THR A 267 -7.20 0.30 -6.41
CA THR A 267 -6.28 -0.42 -5.51
C THR A 267 -4.87 -0.54 -6.10
N ALA A 268 -4.72 -0.72 -7.41
CA ALA A 268 -3.42 -0.74 -8.09
C ALA A 268 -2.75 0.64 -8.10
N THR A 269 -3.54 1.71 -8.22
CA THR A 269 -3.07 3.09 -8.04
C THR A 269 -2.48 3.26 -6.65
N LEU A 270 -3.22 2.90 -5.60
CA LEU A 270 -2.77 3.01 -4.22
C LEU A 270 -1.56 2.11 -3.91
N TYR A 271 -1.51 0.93 -4.53
CA TYR A 271 -0.35 0.05 -4.45
C TYR A 271 0.92 0.72 -5.00
N ASN A 272 0.79 1.44 -6.11
CA ASN A 272 1.90 2.16 -6.73
C ASN A 272 2.35 3.39 -5.93
N VAL A 273 1.40 4.17 -5.41
CA VAL A 273 1.70 5.48 -4.82
C VAL A 273 1.83 5.48 -3.30
N GLY A 274 1.38 4.41 -2.64
CA GLY A 274 1.42 4.26 -1.18
C GLY A 274 0.55 5.26 -0.40
N ASN A 275 0.73 5.26 0.92
CA ASN A 275 0.08 6.14 1.89
C ASN A 275 -1.46 6.23 1.79
N PRO A 276 -2.20 5.09 1.77
CA PRO A 276 -3.65 5.07 1.65
C PRO A 276 -4.36 5.88 2.75
N ASP A 277 -3.91 5.84 4.02
CA ASP A 277 -4.54 6.60 5.11
C ASP A 277 -4.57 8.11 4.87
N GLN A 278 -3.41 8.68 4.51
CA GLN A 278 -3.29 10.11 4.23
C GLN A 278 -4.12 10.50 3.00
N ARG A 279 -4.14 9.65 1.97
CA ARG A 279 -4.91 9.89 0.74
C ARG A 279 -6.42 9.78 0.97
N ALA A 280 -6.86 8.82 1.79
CA ALA A 280 -8.25 8.69 2.21
C ALA A 280 -8.68 9.90 3.04
N ALA A 281 -7.84 10.38 3.96
CA ALA A 281 -8.12 11.61 4.72
C ALA A 281 -8.20 12.85 3.81
N ALA A 282 -7.31 12.97 2.83
CA ALA A 282 -7.35 14.04 1.84
C ALA A 282 -8.63 13.96 0.98
N LEU A 283 -9.02 12.75 0.53
CA LEU A 283 -10.26 12.54 -0.23
C LEU A 283 -11.49 12.90 0.61
N LYS A 284 -11.53 12.54 1.90
CA LYS A 284 -12.62 12.93 2.81
C LYS A 284 -12.84 14.44 2.82
N ASN A 285 -11.75 15.21 2.85
CA ASN A 285 -11.79 16.66 2.88
C ASN A 285 -12.15 17.27 1.51
N LYS A 286 -11.65 16.69 0.42
CA LYS A 286 -11.92 17.15 -0.96
C LYS A 286 -13.34 16.79 -1.42
N GLY A 287 -13.86 15.65 -0.99
CA GLY A 287 -15.03 15.00 -1.58
C GLY A 287 -14.73 14.32 -2.92
N GLY A 288 -15.74 13.68 -3.51
CA GLY A 288 -15.64 13.03 -4.82
C GLY A 288 -15.24 11.55 -4.77
N TRP A 289 -14.59 11.08 -5.83
CA TRP A 289 -14.03 9.72 -5.97
C TRP A 289 -12.51 9.79 -6.01
N PRO A 290 -11.80 8.75 -5.54
CA PRO A 290 -10.39 8.64 -5.87
C PRO A 290 -10.22 8.48 -7.39
N GLU A 291 -9.06 8.90 -7.88
CA GLU A 291 -8.75 8.94 -9.30
C GLU A 291 -7.59 7.98 -9.59
N GLU A 292 -7.61 7.33 -10.75
CA GLU A 292 -6.54 6.42 -11.15
C GLU A 292 -5.26 7.19 -11.51
N ASN A 293 -4.12 6.57 -11.24
CA ASN A 293 -2.90 6.91 -11.97
C ASN A 293 -2.76 6.00 -13.21
N TYR A 294 -1.65 6.15 -13.93
CA TYR A 294 -1.32 5.32 -15.09
C TYR A 294 -1.29 3.80 -14.81
N TYR A 295 -1.02 3.35 -13.56
CA TYR A 295 -1.16 1.93 -13.17
C TYR A 295 -2.61 1.52 -13.16
N GLY A 296 -3.41 2.24 -12.36
CA GLY A 296 -4.81 1.92 -12.18
C GLY A 296 -5.57 1.94 -13.48
N TRP A 297 -5.25 2.94 -14.32
CA TRP A 297 -5.88 3.11 -15.60
C TRP A 297 -5.66 1.90 -16.51
N LEU A 298 -4.42 1.39 -16.59
CA LEU A 298 -4.11 0.19 -17.37
C LEU A 298 -4.87 -1.03 -16.86
N VAL A 299 -4.95 -1.20 -15.53
CA VAL A 299 -5.61 -2.36 -14.93
C VAL A 299 -7.10 -2.38 -15.26
N ASN A 300 -7.76 -1.22 -15.18
CA ASN A 300 -9.17 -1.10 -15.56
C ASN A 300 -9.37 -1.22 -17.07
N ASP A 301 -8.48 -0.68 -17.90
CA ASP A 301 -8.52 -0.82 -19.36
C ASP A 301 -8.38 -2.30 -19.80
N LYS A 302 -7.60 -3.08 -19.06
CA LYS A 302 -7.37 -4.51 -19.34
C LYS A 302 -8.23 -5.44 -18.49
N ILE A 303 -9.29 -4.94 -17.85
CA ILE A 303 -10.00 -5.70 -16.82
C ILE A 303 -10.55 -7.03 -17.34
N ASP A 304 -11.15 -7.06 -18.53
CA ASP A 304 -11.72 -8.28 -19.11
C ASP A 304 -10.65 -9.36 -19.37
N ASP A 305 -9.50 -8.93 -19.89
CA ASP A 305 -8.37 -9.81 -20.17
C ASP A 305 -7.77 -10.37 -18.87
N LEU A 306 -7.64 -9.53 -17.84
CA LEU A 306 -7.13 -9.94 -16.53
C LEU A 306 -8.12 -10.83 -15.75
N ARG A 307 -9.43 -10.58 -15.89
CA ARG A 307 -10.48 -11.42 -15.33
C ARG A 307 -10.51 -12.81 -15.96
N GLY A 308 -10.13 -12.92 -17.24
CA GLY A 308 -9.95 -14.22 -17.92
C GLY A 308 -8.90 -15.15 -17.30
N LEU A 309 -8.09 -14.67 -16.34
CA LEU A 309 -7.13 -15.48 -15.58
C LEU A 309 -7.75 -16.19 -14.35
N LEU A 310 -8.95 -15.78 -13.93
CA LEU A 310 -9.59 -16.22 -12.68
C LEU A 310 -10.59 -17.36 -12.90
#